data_AF-T1BXE7-F1
#
_entry.id   AF-T1BXE7-F1
#
_cell.length_a   1.000
_cell.length_b   1.000
_cell.length_c   1.000
_cell.angle_alpha   90.00
_cell.angle_beta   90.00
_cell.angle_gamma   90.00
#
_symmetry.space_group_name_H-M   'P 1'
#
loop_
_entity.id
_entity.type
_entity.pdbx_description
1 polymer ?
#
loop_
_entity_poly.entity_id
_entity_poly.type
_entity_poly.pdbx_seq_one_letter_code
_entity_poly.pdbx_strand_id
1 'polypeptide(L)'
;MRVLRSFGWPAFAAMLLVLSGLAGQRALAQTATPADMSPVGIWKQIDDKTGEAKSLIQISEVNGELTGKVLKVLKSRKGPNPLCDKCSGALKNQPVTGMEILRGMKPDGSSWSGGTILDPKSGRTYRCDMKVIDGGQKLKVRGYIGFSLFGRTQVWLRESAHVAPAVSATTE
;
A
#
# COMPACT_ATOMS: atom_id res chain seq x y z
N MET A 1 -42.04 -77.65 -8.67
CA MET A 1 -41.78 -76.28 -9.16
C MET A 1 -41.30 -75.43 -7.98
N ARG A 2 -40.07 -74.90 -8.09
CA ARG A 2 -39.37 -73.86 -7.28
C ARG A 2 -40.08 -73.43 -5.98
N VAL A 3 -39.82 -74.05 -4.83
CA VAL A 3 -38.75 -73.74 -3.85
C VAL A 3 -38.54 -72.23 -3.60
N LEU A 4 -39.29 -71.69 -2.63
CA LEU A 4 -38.94 -70.47 -1.90
C LEU A 4 -37.85 -70.83 -0.88
N ARG A 5 -36.66 -70.24 -1.03
CA ARG A 5 -35.60 -70.28 -0.01
C ARG A 5 -35.55 -68.93 0.70
N SER A 6 -36.01 -68.96 1.94
CA SER A 6 -35.57 -68.10 3.04
C SER A 6 -34.06 -68.27 3.31
N PHE A 7 -33.58 -67.57 4.33
CA PHE A 7 -32.20 -67.49 4.85
C PHE A 7 -31.38 -66.40 4.15
N GLY A 8 -30.97 -65.33 4.81
CA GLY A 8 -30.67 -65.16 6.23
C GLY A 8 -29.35 -64.42 6.26
N TRP A 9 -29.35 -63.21 6.84
CA TRP A 9 -28.16 -62.39 6.99
C TRP A 9 -27.16 -63.10 7.92
N PRO A 10 -25.86 -63.05 7.59
CA PRO A 10 -24.91 -62.72 8.65
C PRO A 10 -24.00 -61.57 8.24
N ALA A 11 -23.89 -60.63 9.17
CA ALA A 11 -22.83 -59.66 9.24
C ALA A 11 -21.48 -60.37 9.36
N PHE A 12 -20.52 -60.02 8.50
CA PHE A 12 -19.10 -60.14 8.82
C PHE A 12 -18.34 -58.92 8.31
N ALA A 13 -17.64 -58.32 9.26
CA ALA A 13 -16.71 -57.22 9.14
C ALA A 13 -15.64 -57.46 8.06
N ALA A 14 -15.30 -56.39 7.34
CA ALA A 14 -13.95 -56.18 6.83
C ALA A 14 -13.66 -54.67 6.85
N MET A 15 -13.20 -54.23 8.01
CA MET A 15 -12.55 -52.94 8.23
C MET A 15 -11.28 -52.88 7.37
N LEU A 16 -11.32 -52.17 6.25
CA LEU A 16 -10.13 -51.80 5.49
C LEU A 16 -9.62 -50.45 6.00
N LEU A 17 -8.68 -50.53 6.95
CA LEU A 17 -7.81 -49.42 7.32
C LEU A 17 -6.92 -49.06 6.12
N VAL A 18 -7.33 -48.08 5.33
CA VAL A 18 -6.42 -47.43 4.37
C VAL A 18 -5.55 -46.46 5.17
N LEU A 19 -4.36 -46.92 5.53
CA LEU A 19 -3.26 -46.09 6.03
C LEU A 19 -2.75 -45.20 4.90
N SER A 20 -3.48 -44.12 4.60
CA SER A 20 -2.97 -43.03 3.77
C SER A 20 -1.96 -42.24 4.60
N GLY A 21 -0.68 -42.41 4.28
CA GLY A 21 0.43 -41.80 4.99
C GLY A 21 0.27 -40.28 5.16
N LEU A 22 0.49 -39.82 6.39
CA LEU A 22 0.72 -38.42 6.70
C LEU A 22 2.07 -38.02 6.09
N ALA A 23 2.08 -37.73 4.78
CA ALA A 23 3.13 -36.96 4.16
C ALA A 23 3.09 -35.57 4.81
N GLY A 24 3.96 -35.34 5.79
CA GLY A 24 4.12 -34.05 6.45
C GLY A 24 4.45 -32.98 5.42
N GLN A 25 3.44 -32.21 5.03
CA GLN A 25 3.61 -31.06 4.17
C GLN A 25 4.38 -30.01 4.95
N ARG A 26 5.67 -29.88 4.66
CA ARG A 26 6.48 -28.75 5.13
C ARG A 26 5.92 -27.49 4.48
N ALA A 27 5.14 -26.72 5.24
CA ALA A 27 4.75 -25.38 4.84
C ALA A 27 6.02 -24.53 4.70
N LEU A 28 6.35 -24.15 3.46
CA LEU A 28 7.39 -23.16 3.21
C LEU A 28 6.85 -21.81 3.70
N ALA A 29 7.34 -21.37 4.87
CA ALA A 29 7.07 -20.02 5.34
C ALA A 29 7.71 -19.04 4.37
N GLN A 30 6.88 -18.35 3.58
CA GLN A 30 7.32 -17.26 2.72
C GLN A 30 7.81 -16.12 3.62
N THR A 31 9.12 -15.92 3.67
CA THR A 31 9.70 -14.75 4.32
C THR A 31 9.52 -13.56 3.39
N ALA A 32 8.71 -12.59 3.80
CA ALA A 32 8.58 -11.32 3.08
C ALA A 32 9.97 -10.66 3.00
N THR A 33 10.42 -10.35 1.79
CA THR A 33 11.72 -9.74 1.57
C THR A 33 11.72 -8.26 2.02
N PRO A 34 12.80 -7.74 2.63
CA PRO A 34 12.84 -6.38 3.20
C PRO A 34 12.56 -5.22 2.22
N ALA A 35 12.58 -5.47 0.91
CA ALA A 35 12.31 -4.48 -0.13
C ALA A 35 10.87 -3.92 -0.07
N ASP A 36 9.92 -4.67 0.47
CA ASP A 36 8.51 -4.28 0.49
C ASP A 36 8.22 -3.10 1.44
N MET A 37 9.10 -2.85 2.41
CA MET A 37 8.87 -1.83 3.44
C MET A 37 9.46 -0.45 3.12
N SER A 38 10.04 -0.27 1.93
CA SER A 38 10.55 1.03 1.48
C SER A 38 9.41 1.96 1.03
N PRO A 39 9.38 3.23 1.44
CA PRO A 39 8.38 4.21 0.98
C PRO A 39 8.68 4.74 -0.42
N VAL A 40 9.85 4.44 -1.00
CA VAL A 40 10.19 4.82 -2.39
C VAL A 40 9.22 4.13 -3.35
N GLY A 41 8.74 4.87 -4.34
CA GLY A 41 7.78 4.39 -5.34
C GLY A 41 6.65 5.36 -5.60
N ILE A 42 5.63 4.88 -6.32
CA ILE A 42 4.45 5.66 -6.69
C ILE A 42 3.28 5.29 -5.79
N TRP A 43 2.59 6.30 -5.28
CA TRP A 43 1.49 6.18 -4.34
C TRP A 43 0.26 6.92 -4.83
N LYS A 44 -0.88 6.27 -4.71
CA LYS A 44 -2.21 6.83 -4.95
C LYS A 44 -2.74 7.43 -3.65
N GLN A 45 -2.86 8.75 -3.62
CA GLN A 45 -3.45 9.47 -2.50
C GLN A 45 -4.98 9.31 -2.54
N ILE A 46 -5.56 8.82 -1.45
CA ILE A 46 -7.01 8.67 -1.29
C ILE A 46 -7.57 9.84 -0.48
N ASP A 47 -8.67 10.44 -0.93
CA ASP A 47 -9.42 11.41 -0.14
C ASP A 47 -10.09 10.69 1.03
N ASP A 48 -9.75 11.07 2.25
CA ASP A 48 -10.27 10.44 3.46
C ASP A 48 -11.75 10.75 3.72
N LYS A 49 -12.33 11.73 3.01
CA LYS A 49 -13.77 12.05 3.10
C LYS A 49 -14.59 11.37 2.01
N THR A 50 -14.07 11.27 0.79
CA THR A 50 -14.82 10.71 -0.36
C THR A 50 -14.42 9.28 -0.74
N GLY A 51 -13.26 8.80 -0.29
CA GLY A 51 -12.71 7.50 -0.67
C GLY A 51 -12.09 7.47 -2.08
N GLU A 52 -12.05 8.61 -2.78
CA GLU A 52 -11.64 8.67 -4.18
C GLU A 52 -10.13 8.95 -4.32
N ALA A 53 -9.54 8.44 -5.39
CA ALA A 53 -8.16 8.73 -5.75
C ALA A 53 -8.01 10.20 -6.20
N LYS A 54 -7.13 10.95 -5.52
CA LYS A 54 -6.90 12.38 -5.78
C LYS A 54 -5.75 12.62 -6.73
N SER A 55 -4.63 11.96 -6.44
CA SER A 55 -3.34 12.22 -7.10
C SER A 55 -2.46 10.98 -7.06
N LEU A 56 -1.54 10.89 -8.01
CA LEU A 56 -0.38 10.00 -7.96
C LEU A 56 0.83 10.80 -7.51
N ILE A 57 1.56 10.28 -6.53
CA ILE A 57 2.71 10.92 -5.90
C ILE A 57 3.90 9.97 -5.99
N GLN A 58 5.00 10.42 -6.56
CA GLN A 58 6.26 9.68 -6.55
C GLN A 58 7.08 10.10 -5.35
N ILE A 59 7.48 9.13 -4.53
CA ILE A 59 8.47 9.31 -3.46
C ILE A 59 9.81 8.79 -3.96
N SER A 60 10.86 9.60 -3.81
CA SER A 60 12.23 9.29 -4.20
C SER A 60 13.18 9.65 -3.07
N GLU A 61 14.34 9.01 -3.04
CA GLU A 61 15.41 9.34 -2.10
C GLU A 61 16.45 10.22 -2.79
N VAL A 62 16.82 11.32 -2.15
CA VAL A 62 17.87 12.25 -2.61
C VAL A 62 18.74 12.57 -1.41
N ASN A 63 20.03 12.23 -1.47
CA ASN A 63 21.00 12.47 -0.40
C ASN A 63 20.57 11.91 0.97
N GLY A 64 19.94 10.73 1.01
CA GLY A 64 19.49 10.08 2.25
C GLY A 64 18.20 10.66 2.84
N GLU A 65 17.55 11.63 2.17
CA GLU A 65 16.25 12.17 2.56
C GLU A 65 15.21 11.81 1.51
N LEU A 66 13.98 11.47 1.96
CA LEU A 66 12.89 11.25 1.02
C LEU A 66 12.23 12.58 0.65
N THR A 67 11.98 12.71 -0.65
CA THR A 67 11.20 13.78 -1.27
C THR A 67 10.02 13.18 -2.01
N GLY A 68 8.98 13.98 -2.25
CA GLY A 68 7.78 13.50 -2.95
C GLY A 68 7.20 14.54 -3.89
N LYS A 69 6.93 14.11 -5.12
CA LYS A 69 6.47 14.94 -6.23
C LYS A 69 5.11 14.47 -6.74
N VAL A 70 4.20 15.40 -7.01
CA VAL A 70 2.91 15.05 -7.63
C VAL A 70 3.14 14.71 -9.10
N LEU A 71 2.94 13.45 -9.48
CA LEU A 71 3.04 13.03 -10.88
C LEU A 71 1.81 13.40 -11.69
N LYS A 72 0.63 13.23 -11.09
CA LYS A 72 -0.65 13.44 -11.76
C LYS A 72 -1.73 13.80 -10.77
N VAL A 73 -2.57 14.77 -11.12
CA VAL A 73 -3.83 15.02 -10.41
C VAL A 73 -4.93 14.22 -11.13
N LEU A 74 -5.56 13.29 -10.41
CA LEU A 74 -6.61 12.42 -10.93
C LEU A 74 -7.99 13.05 -10.80
N LYS A 75 -8.24 13.78 -9.70
CA LYS A 75 -9.54 14.43 -9.45
C LYS A 75 -9.37 15.83 -8.88
N SER A 76 -9.85 16.82 -9.65
CA SER A 76 -9.83 18.23 -9.27
C SER A 76 -10.96 18.98 -9.98
N ARG A 77 -11.59 19.94 -9.27
CA ARG A 77 -12.58 20.85 -9.87
C ARG A 77 -11.96 21.92 -10.79
N LYS A 78 -10.64 22.07 -10.73
CA LYS A 78 -9.86 23.06 -11.51
C LYS A 78 -9.18 22.43 -12.74
N GLY A 79 -9.61 21.24 -13.16
CA GLY A 79 -9.01 20.51 -14.29
C GLY A 79 -7.77 19.68 -13.92
N PRO A 80 -7.09 19.08 -14.92
CA PRO A 80 -6.03 18.09 -14.73
C PRO A 80 -4.69 18.67 -14.24
N ASN A 81 -4.45 19.97 -14.45
CA ASN A 81 -3.24 20.67 -14.02
C ASN A 81 -3.61 21.92 -13.20
N PRO A 82 -4.21 21.75 -12.02
CA PRO A 82 -4.61 22.89 -11.20
C PRO A 82 -3.37 23.65 -10.73
N LEU A 83 -3.48 24.97 -10.62
CA LEU A 83 -2.45 25.81 -10.01
C LEU A 83 -2.60 25.85 -8.49
N CYS A 84 -1.50 25.99 -7.76
CA CYS A 84 -1.53 26.28 -6.32
C CYS A 84 -1.71 27.80 -6.08
N ASP A 85 -2.95 28.28 -6.21
CA ASP A 85 -3.32 29.68 -6.00
C ASP A 85 -3.17 30.15 -4.54
N LYS A 86 -3.27 29.23 -3.58
CA LYS A 86 -3.11 29.51 -2.15
C LYS A 86 -1.68 29.35 -1.62
N CYS A 87 -0.77 28.80 -2.42
CA CYS A 87 0.64 28.73 -2.05
C CYS A 87 1.26 30.14 -1.97
N SER A 88 2.36 30.26 -1.24
CA SER A 88 3.14 31.49 -1.12
C SER A 88 4.50 31.36 -1.82
N GLY A 89 5.18 32.50 -2.02
CA GLY A 89 6.51 32.56 -2.60
C GLY A 89 6.58 31.97 -4.00
N ALA A 90 7.69 31.26 -4.30
CA ALA A 90 7.95 30.66 -5.60
C ALA A 90 6.92 29.60 -6.04
N LEU A 91 6.14 29.06 -5.10
CA LEU A 91 5.13 28.03 -5.38
C LEU A 91 3.75 28.62 -5.71
N LYS A 92 3.56 29.93 -5.51
CA LYS A 92 2.29 30.60 -5.83
C LYS A 92 2.01 30.55 -7.32
N ASN A 93 0.80 30.15 -7.69
CA ASN A 93 0.34 30.00 -9.07
C ASN A 93 1.17 29.03 -9.93
N GLN A 94 1.98 28.17 -9.32
CA GLN A 94 2.67 27.11 -10.04
C GLN A 94 1.75 25.90 -10.23
N PRO A 95 1.91 25.13 -11.32
CA PRO A 95 1.19 23.86 -11.50
C PRO A 95 1.42 22.91 -10.32
N VAL A 96 0.34 22.30 -9.84
CA VAL A 96 0.42 21.26 -8.81
C VAL A 96 1.07 20.00 -9.39
N THR A 97 0.81 19.68 -10.66
CA THR A 97 1.52 18.62 -11.38
C THR A 97 3.00 18.98 -11.46
N GLY A 98 3.87 18.08 -11.00
CA GLY A 98 5.30 18.30 -10.88
C GLY A 98 5.73 19.07 -9.62
N MET A 99 4.81 19.47 -8.76
CA MET A 99 5.16 20.14 -7.51
C MET A 99 5.75 19.14 -6.52
N GLU A 100 6.90 19.48 -5.94
CA GLU A 100 7.44 18.77 -4.78
C GLU A 100 6.64 19.20 -3.54
N ILE A 101 5.92 18.24 -2.96
CA ILE A 101 5.04 18.45 -1.83
C ILE A 101 5.54 17.79 -0.55
N LEU A 102 6.46 16.83 -0.62
CA LEU A 102 7.04 16.16 0.54
C LEU A 102 8.55 16.39 0.55
N ARG A 103 9.11 16.78 1.70
CA ARG A 103 10.52 17.17 1.84
C ARG A 103 11.12 16.71 3.16
N GLY A 104 12.41 16.36 3.13
CA GLY A 104 13.25 16.23 4.32
C GLY A 104 12.89 15.08 5.25
N MET A 105 12.21 14.05 4.72
CA MET A 105 11.80 12.89 5.52
C MET A 105 13.01 11.99 5.76
N LYS A 106 13.28 11.66 7.02
CA LYS A 106 14.45 10.85 7.43
C LYS A 106 14.01 9.54 8.09
N PRO A 107 14.78 8.46 7.95
CA PRO A 107 14.52 7.22 8.67
C PRO A 107 14.47 7.46 10.18
N ASP A 108 13.47 6.87 10.83
CA ASP A 108 13.23 6.92 12.27
C ASP A 108 12.64 5.57 12.70
N GLY A 109 13.55 4.63 12.99
CA GLY A 109 13.22 3.23 13.27
C GLY A 109 12.49 2.56 12.11
N SER A 110 11.20 2.26 12.29
CA SER A 110 10.32 1.64 11.27
C SER A 110 9.45 2.66 10.50
N SER A 111 9.74 3.94 10.67
CA SER A 111 9.00 5.07 10.13
C SER A 111 9.95 6.11 9.53
N TRP A 112 9.38 7.16 8.94
CA TRP A 112 10.11 8.35 8.52
C TRP A 112 9.49 9.58 9.16
N SER A 113 10.31 10.47 9.70
CA SER A 113 9.85 11.65 10.43
C SER A 113 10.74 12.87 10.13
N GLY A 114 10.46 13.99 10.79
CA GLY A 114 11.26 15.23 10.71
C GLY A 114 11.03 16.07 9.45
N GLY A 115 10.35 15.53 8.45
CA GLY A 115 10.05 16.23 7.20
C GLY A 115 8.76 17.03 7.23
N THR A 116 8.40 17.53 6.05
CA THR A 116 7.20 18.37 5.86
C THR A 116 6.40 17.96 4.64
N ILE A 117 5.10 18.24 4.67
CA ILE A 117 4.19 18.06 3.55
C ILE A 117 3.39 19.33 3.27
N LEU A 118 3.40 19.78 2.01
CA LEU A 118 2.58 20.88 1.50
C LEU A 118 1.23 20.33 1.02
N ASP A 119 0.13 20.93 1.45
CA ASP A 119 -1.19 20.74 0.86
C ASP A 119 -1.48 21.85 -0.15
N PRO A 120 -1.44 21.59 -1.47
CA PRO A 120 -1.69 22.62 -2.47
C PRO A 120 -3.12 23.17 -2.45
N LYS A 121 -4.09 22.46 -1.85
CA LYS A 121 -5.47 22.94 -1.75
C LYS A 121 -5.63 24.05 -0.71
N SER A 122 -4.84 24.01 0.36
CA SER A 122 -4.84 25.02 1.42
C SER A 122 -3.66 25.98 1.33
N GLY A 123 -2.60 25.62 0.61
CA GLY A 123 -1.34 26.36 0.55
C GLY A 123 -0.49 26.23 1.82
N ARG A 124 -0.87 25.32 2.73
CA ARG A 124 -0.23 25.17 4.05
C ARG A 124 0.75 24.02 4.05
N THR A 125 1.88 24.24 4.74
CA THR A 125 2.89 23.21 4.99
C THR A 125 2.74 22.70 6.43
N TYR A 126 2.82 21.39 6.59
CA TYR A 126 2.66 20.67 7.85
C TYR A 126 3.92 19.86 8.15
N ARG A 127 4.19 19.59 9.43
CA ARG A 127 5.14 18.52 9.79
C ARG A 127 4.56 17.19 9.36
N CYS A 128 5.40 16.27 8.92
CA CYS A 128 4.97 15.01 8.35
C CYS A 128 5.73 13.82 8.95
N ASP A 129 4.97 12.79 9.31
CA ASP A 129 5.49 11.46 9.62
C ASP A 129 4.88 10.43 8.65
N MET A 130 5.65 9.41 8.30
CA MET A 130 5.23 8.36 7.36
C MET A 130 5.57 6.97 7.90
N LYS A 131 4.72 6.00 7.59
CA LYS A 131 4.98 4.59 7.90
C LYS A 131 4.39 3.69 6.82
N VAL A 132 5.26 2.87 6.22
CA VAL A 132 4.82 1.79 5.33
C VAL A 132 4.22 0.68 6.18
N ILE A 133 3.07 0.17 5.76
CA ILE A 133 2.32 -0.89 6.45
C ILE A 133 1.75 -1.88 5.42
N ASP A 134 1.09 -2.93 5.91
CA ASP A 134 0.34 -3.88 5.06
C ASP A 134 1.22 -4.52 3.99
N GLY A 135 2.39 -5.02 4.42
CA GLY A 135 3.36 -5.66 3.53
C GLY A 135 3.84 -4.77 2.39
N GLY A 136 3.94 -3.47 2.61
CA GLY A 136 4.39 -2.53 1.57
C GLY A 136 3.28 -1.86 0.78
N GLN A 137 2.03 -2.34 0.87
CA GLN A 137 0.96 -1.93 -0.03
C GLN A 137 0.29 -0.62 0.38
N LYS A 138 0.50 -0.17 1.61
CA LYS A 138 -0.10 1.04 2.16
C LYS A 138 0.95 1.92 2.82
N LEU A 139 0.78 3.23 2.66
CA LEU A 139 1.58 4.24 3.33
C LEU A 139 0.66 5.09 4.22
N LYS A 140 0.86 5.03 5.53
CA LYS A 140 0.27 6.00 6.45
C LYS A 140 1.08 7.29 6.37
N VAL A 141 0.43 8.40 6.04
CA VAL A 141 1.02 9.74 5.96
C VAL A 141 0.28 10.65 6.94
N ARG A 142 0.98 11.18 7.93
CA ARG A 142 0.39 12.04 8.97
C ARG A 142 0.94 13.44 8.91
N GLY A 143 0.08 14.41 8.60
CA GLY A 143 0.39 15.84 8.65
C GLY A 143 -0.14 16.50 9.92
N TYR A 144 0.66 17.31 10.61
CA TYR A 144 0.27 17.97 11.86
C TYR A 144 0.90 19.37 12.04
N ILE A 145 0.32 20.16 12.96
CA ILE A 145 0.83 21.49 13.37
C ILE A 145 1.27 21.41 14.82
N GLY A 146 2.49 21.87 15.14
CA GLY A 146 2.99 21.82 16.51
C GLY A 146 3.29 20.38 16.93
N PHE A 147 2.52 19.87 17.90
CA PHE A 147 2.59 18.49 18.39
C PHE A 147 1.75 17.53 17.52
N SER A 148 2.19 16.27 17.39
CA SER A 148 1.55 15.26 16.50
C SER A 148 0.08 14.93 16.85
N LEU A 149 -0.40 15.34 18.03
CA LEU A 149 -1.81 15.19 18.43
C LEU A 149 -2.77 16.02 17.55
N PHE A 150 -2.34 17.18 17.06
CA PHE A 150 -3.18 18.07 16.25
C PHE A 150 -2.87 17.93 14.75
N GLY A 151 -3.39 16.86 14.15
CA GLY A 151 -3.13 16.53 12.76
C GLY A 151 -4.10 15.53 12.15
N ARG A 152 -3.90 15.24 10.87
CA ARG A 152 -4.71 14.28 10.09
C ARG A 152 -3.80 13.21 9.51
N THR A 153 -4.30 11.98 9.48
CA THR A 153 -3.63 10.85 8.86
C THR A 153 -4.40 10.45 7.61
N GLN A 154 -3.67 10.25 6.51
CA GLN A 154 -4.17 9.65 5.29
C GLN A 154 -3.50 8.31 5.06
N VAL A 155 -4.20 7.43 4.35
CA VAL A 155 -3.64 6.17 3.85
C VAL A 155 -3.54 6.28 2.35
N TRP A 156 -2.33 6.16 1.83
CA TRP A 156 -2.07 6.08 0.39
C TRP A 156 -1.86 4.63 -0.01
N LEU A 157 -2.27 4.28 -1.23
CA LEU A 157 -2.16 2.93 -1.76
C LEU A 157 -0.98 2.87 -2.74
N ARG A 158 -0.18 1.82 -2.69
CA ARG A 158 0.92 1.65 -3.65
C ARG A 158 0.36 1.47 -5.06
N GLU A 159 0.92 2.18 -6.02
CA GLU A 159 0.58 2.00 -7.42
C GLU A 159 1.38 0.81 -7.97
N SER A 160 0.70 -0.30 -8.26
CA SER A 160 1.31 -1.57 -8.69
C SER A 160 1.96 -1.54 -10.08
N ALA A 161 1.83 -0.45 -10.85
CA ALA A 161 2.41 -0.36 -12.19
C ALA A 161 3.95 -0.15 -12.23
N HIS A 162 4.60 0.10 -11.09
CA HIS A 162 6.07 0.24 -11.01
C HIS A 162 6.75 -0.75 -10.06
N VAL A 163 5.97 -1.59 -9.39
CA VAL A 163 6.46 -2.83 -8.80
C VAL A 163 6.20 -3.88 -9.87
N ALA A 164 7.14 -4.06 -10.79
CA ALA A 164 7.11 -5.20 -11.69
C ALA A 164 6.85 -6.45 -10.83
N PRO A 165 5.90 -7.32 -11.20
CA PRO A 165 5.70 -8.55 -10.47
C PRO A 165 7.02 -9.32 -10.52
N ALA A 166 7.54 -9.68 -9.35
CA ALA A 166 8.57 -10.69 -9.29
C ALA A 166 7.99 -11.98 -9.89
N VAL A 167 8.47 -12.31 -11.08
CA VAL A 167 8.58 -13.65 -11.66
C VAL A 167 7.27 -14.45 -11.76
N SER A 168 6.68 -14.43 -12.94
CA SER A 168 5.98 -15.59 -13.50
C SER A 168 6.32 -15.72 -14.98
N ALA A 169 7.56 -16.12 -15.23
CA ALA A 169 7.98 -16.70 -16.51
C ALA A 169 8.79 -17.96 -16.20
N THR A 170 8.12 -19.10 -16.21
CA THR A 170 8.73 -20.39 -16.57
C THR A 170 7.69 -21.17 -17.36
N THR A 171 7.97 -21.20 -18.65
CA THR A 171 7.51 -22.12 -19.68
C THR A 171 7.41 -23.56 -19.19
N GLU A 172 6.29 -24.21 -19.47
CA GLU A 172 6.23 -25.53 -20.12
C GLU A 172 5.09 -25.52 -21.14
#